data_AF-A0A937W4N1-F1
#
_entry.id   AF-A0A937W4N1-F1
#
_cell.length_a   1.000
_cell.length_b   1.000
_cell.length_c   1.000
_cell.angle_alpha   90.00
_cell.angle_beta   90.00
_cell.angle_gamma   90.00
#
_symmetry.space_group_name_H-M   'P 1'
#
loop_
_entity.id
_entity.type
_entity.pdbx_description
1 polymer ?
#
loop_
_entity_poly.entity_id
_entity_poly.type
_entity_poly.pdbx_seq_one_letter_code
_entity_poly.pdbx_strand_id
1 'polypeptide(L)'
;MATVGTGKYTYTEVHDWAKLPAGETFAMVSAVATDSQDRVYAFQRKDPPIVIFDRAGHFLSSWGNGAFLFAHGIHIANDIVYLTDRDSSVCLVYTLDGKPMQMLGRHGVHSDTGCERPGDLVPRAAGPFNYPSELVPDPD
;
A
#
# COMPACT_ATOMS: atom_id res chain seq x y z
N MET A 1 -8.70 25.04 -9.93
CA MET A 1 -7.98 23.98 -10.65
C MET A 1 -6.53 24.37 -10.74
N ALA A 2 -5.68 23.73 -9.94
CA ALA A 2 -4.23 23.93 -10.03
C ALA A 2 -3.67 23.08 -11.19
N THR A 3 -2.68 23.62 -11.90
CA THR A 3 -1.84 22.84 -12.82
C THR A 3 -0.51 22.58 -12.12
N VAL A 4 -0.08 21.33 -12.10
CA VAL A 4 1.18 20.88 -11.51
C VAL A 4 2.10 20.29 -12.57
N GLY A 5 3.40 20.34 -12.34
CA GLY A 5 4.42 19.85 -13.28
C GLY A 5 4.96 20.92 -14.23
N THR A 6 5.88 20.51 -15.12
CA THR A 6 6.58 21.39 -16.07
C THR A 6 6.89 20.67 -17.38
N GLY A 7 7.15 21.46 -18.44
CA GLY A 7 7.53 20.92 -19.75
C GLY A 7 6.44 20.03 -20.36
N LYS A 8 6.81 18.81 -20.76
CA LYS A 8 5.88 17.84 -21.38
C LYS A 8 4.89 17.23 -20.38
N TYR A 9 5.19 17.26 -19.09
CA TYR A 9 4.42 16.56 -18.06
C TYR A 9 3.76 17.57 -17.13
N THR A 10 2.63 18.09 -17.60
CA THR A 10 1.73 18.95 -16.84
C THR A 10 0.44 18.20 -16.55
N TYR A 11 -0.05 18.33 -15.33
CA TYR A 11 -1.26 17.66 -14.85
C TYR A 11 -2.23 18.68 -14.26
N THR A 12 -3.52 18.44 -14.41
CA THR A 12 -4.56 19.22 -13.75
C THR A 12 -5.05 18.46 -12.53
N GLU A 13 -5.07 19.14 -11.39
CA GLU A 13 -5.65 18.60 -10.17
C GLU A 13 -7.15 18.37 -10.33
N VAL A 14 -7.60 17.16 -10.00
CA VAL A 14 -9.02 16.80 -9.91
C VAL A 14 -9.36 16.60 -8.44
N HIS A 15 -10.04 17.59 -7.85
CA HIS A 15 -10.55 17.47 -6.50
C HIS A 15 -11.68 16.43 -6.44
N ASP A 16 -11.84 15.80 -5.27
CA ASP A 16 -12.92 14.87 -4.97
C ASP A 16 -13.07 13.74 -5.99
N TRP A 17 -11.98 13.32 -6.62
CA TRP A 17 -11.99 12.28 -7.65
C TRP A 17 -12.58 10.97 -7.09
N ALA A 18 -12.08 10.50 -5.95
CA ALA A 18 -12.55 9.28 -5.31
C ALA A 18 -13.96 9.46 -4.70
N LYS A 19 -14.91 8.64 -5.16
CA LYS A 19 -16.30 8.60 -4.69
C LYS A 19 -16.48 7.43 -3.74
N LEU A 20 -16.25 7.68 -2.45
CA LEU A 20 -16.48 6.69 -1.40
C LEU A 20 -17.98 6.39 -1.21
N PRO A 21 -18.34 5.20 -0.69
CA PRO A 21 -19.70 4.90 -0.26
C PRO A 21 -20.22 5.93 0.75
N ALA A 22 -21.54 6.10 0.82
CA ALA A 22 -22.17 7.03 1.74
C ALA A 22 -21.79 6.72 3.20
N GLY A 23 -21.34 7.74 3.93
CA GLY A 23 -20.91 7.61 5.33
C GLY A 23 -19.44 7.19 5.52
N GLU A 24 -18.74 6.82 4.45
CA GLU A 24 -17.32 6.50 4.52
C GLU A 24 -16.42 7.73 4.33
N THR A 25 -15.26 7.68 4.97
CA THR A 25 -14.18 8.66 4.82
C THR A 25 -12.85 7.93 4.67
N PHE A 26 -11.87 8.58 4.06
CA PHE A 26 -10.49 8.09 4.18
C PHE A 26 -9.95 8.37 5.58
N ALA A 27 -9.07 7.49 6.04
CA ALA A 27 -8.09 7.84 7.06
C ALA A 27 -6.78 8.28 6.38
N MET A 28 -5.65 7.92 6.96
CA MET A 28 -4.35 8.15 6.32
C MET A 28 -4.14 7.12 5.20
N VAL A 29 -4.28 7.55 3.94
CA VAL A 29 -3.84 6.80 2.77
C VAL A 29 -2.31 6.88 2.72
N SER A 30 -1.64 5.75 2.89
CA SER A 30 -0.17 5.68 2.93
C SER A 30 0.44 5.60 1.54
N ALA A 31 -0.24 4.91 0.62
CA ALA A 31 0.23 4.71 -0.74
C ALA A 31 -0.94 4.35 -1.68
N VAL A 32 -0.69 4.50 -2.98
CA VAL A 32 -1.63 4.13 -4.05
C VAL A 32 -0.89 3.34 -5.14
N ALA A 33 -1.60 2.42 -5.80
CA ALA A 33 -1.09 1.69 -6.96
C ALA A 33 -2.21 1.50 -8.00
N THR A 34 -1.83 1.12 -9.22
CA THR A 34 -2.76 0.83 -10.32
C THR A 34 -2.52 -0.55 -10.87
N ASP A 35 -3.58 -1.24 -11.26
CA ASP A 35 -3.48 -2.53 -11.96
C ASP A 35 -3.54 -2.37 -13.49
N SER A 36 -3.53 -3.49 -14.21
CA SER A 36 -3.59 -3.52 -15.68
C SER A 36 -4.88 -2.97 -16.29
N GLN A 37 -5.93 -2.75 -15.47
CA GLN A 37 -7.24 -2.24 -15.88
C GLN A 37 -7.43 -0.77 -15.48
N ASP A 38 -6.37 -0.08 -15.09
CA ASP A 38 -6.40 1.30 -14.59
C ASP A 38 -7.31 1.49 -13.36
N ARG A 39 -7.52 0.43 -12.57
CA ARG A 39 -8.17 0.55 -11.27
C ARG A 39 -7.16 1.08 -10.27
N VAL A 40 -7.58 2.01 -9.42
CA VAL A 40 -6.72 2.62 -8.40
C VAL A 40 -6.97 1.95 -7.07
N TYR A 41 -5.91 1.45 -6.46
CA TYR A 41 -5.90 0.83 -5.15
C TYR A 41 -5.34 1.84 -4.15
N ALA A 42 -6.18 2.30 -3.22
CA ALA A 42 -5.75 3.13 -2.09
C ALA A 42 -5.49 2.24 -0.88
N PHE A 43 -4.26 2.27 -0.37
CA PHE A 43 -3.88 1.56 0.85
C PHE A 43 -3.89 2.53 2.03
N GLN A 44 -4.80 2.33 2.98
CA GLN A 44 -5.04 3.23 4.11
C GLN A 44 -4.86 2.53 5.46
N ARG A 45 -4.52 3.35 6.47
CA ARG A 45 -4.39 2.94 7.87
C ARG A 45 -5.74 2.95 8.60
N LYS A 46 -6.72 2.27 8.01
CA LYS A 46 -8.07 2.05 8.55
C LYS A 46 -8.69 0.88 7.84
N ASP A 47 -9.55 0.13 8.52
CA ASP A 47 -10.42 -0.85 7.88
C ASP A 47 -11.52 -0.17 7.01
N PRO A 48 -11.79 -0.68 5.79
CA PRO A 48 -10.98 -1.66 5.05
C PRO A 48 -9.68 -1.01 4.52
N PRO A 49 -8.51 -1.67 4.66
CA PRO A 49 -7.22 -1.07 4.34
C PRO A 49 -7.00 -0.90 2.85
N ILE A 50 -7.56 -1.77 2.01
CA ILE A 50 -7.53 -1.58 0.56
C ILE A 50 -8.91 -1.13 0.09
N VAL A 51 -8.94 -0.01 -0.63
CA VAL A 51 -10.13 0.55 -1.27
C VAL A 51 -9.84 0.71 -2.75
N ILE A 52 -10.71 0.17 -3.60
CA ILE A 52 -10.48 0.06 -5.04
C ILE A 52 -11.48 0.91 -5.78
N PHE A 53 -10.99 1.70 -6.73
CA PHE A 53 -11.77 2.58 -7.58
C PHE A 53 -11.51 2.28 -9.05
N ASP A 54 -12.49 2.58 -9.91
CA ASP A 54 -12.23 2.67 -11.34
C ASP A 54 -11.43 3.94 -11.69
N ARG A 55 -11.03 4.09 -12.95
CA ARG A 55 -10.32 5.28 -13.46
C ARG A 55 -11.09 6.59 -13.23
N ALA A 56 -12.42 6.54 -13.16
CA ALA A 56 -13.26 7.72 -12.94
C ALA A 56 -13.47 8.02 -11.45
N GLY A 57 -12.94 7.19 -10.55
CA GLY A 57 -13.03 7.35 -9.11
C GLY A 57 -14.29 6.73 -8.50
N HIS A 58 -15.06 5.92 -9.24
CA HIS A 58 -16.17 5.18 -8.64
C HIS A 58 -15.65 4.02 -7.81
N PHE A 59 -16.15 3.89 -6.57
CA PHE A 59 -15.85 2.75 -5.72
C PHE A 59 -16.28 1.44 -6.40
N LEU A 60 -15.37 0.46 -6.40
CA LEU A 60 -15.60 -0.87 -6.95
C LEU A 60 -15.68 -1.92 -5.84
N SER A 61 -14.70 -1.95 -4.95
CA SER A 61 -14.61 -2.94 -3.87
C SER A 61 -13.58 -2.53 -2.81
N SER A 62 -13.53 -3.30 -1.73
CA SER A 62 -12.54 -3.15 -0.67
C SER A 62 -12.26 -4.49 0.00
N TRP A 63 -11.09 -4.63 0.62
CA TRP A 63 -10.70 -5.85 1.32
C TRP A 63 -9.58 -5.61 2.34
N GLY A 64 -9.29 -6.66 3.12
CA GLY A 64 -8.15 -6.71 4.05
C GLY A 64 -8.46 -6.35 5.50
N ASN A 65 -9.73 -6.26 5.89
CA ASN A 65 -10.13 -5.93 7.26
C ASN A 65 -9.40 -6.80 8.29
N GLY A 66 -8.78 -6.16 9.28
CA GLY A 66 -8.05 -6.84 10.36
C GLY A 66 -6.77 -7.55 9.94
N ALA A 67 -6.34 -7.47 8.67
CA ALA A 67 -5.16 -8.17 8.18
C ALA A 67 -3.83 -7.41 8.37
N PHE A 68 -3.89 -6.11 8.70
CA PHE A 68 -2.71 -5.24 8.76
C PHE A 68 -2.68 -4.49 10.09
N LEU A 69 -1.52 -4.46 10.73
CA LEU A 69 -1.29 -3.62 11.90
C LEU A 69 -1.03 -2.17 11.50
N PHE A 70 -0.27 -1.97 10.43
CA PHE A 70 0.10 -0.65 9.93
C PHE A 70 0.40 -0.67 8.42
N ALA A 71 -0.63 -0.44 7.61
CA ALA A 71 -0.55 -0.29 6.17
C ALA A 71 0.51 0.77 5.76
N HIS A 72 1.43 0.37 4.88
CA HIS A 72 2.52 1.23 4.43
C HIS A 72 2.63 1.28 2.90
N GLY A 73 3.44 0.42 2.29
CA GLY A 73 3.69 0.39 0.85
C GLY A 73 2.69 -0.50 0.12
N ILE A 74 2.33 -0.10 -1.09
CA ILE A 74 1.62 -0.92 -2.06
C ILE A 74 2.28 -0.77 -3.42
N HIS A 75 2.52 -1.89 -4.09
CA HIS A 75 2.93 -1.96 -5.47
C HIS A 75 2.09 -3.01 -6.19
N ILE A 76 1.75 -2.77 -7.46
CA ILE A 76 1.05 -3.75 -8.29
C ILE A 76 1.85 -3.93 -9.57
N ALA A 77 2.23 -5.17 -9.84
CA ALA A 77 2.91 -5.58 -11.06
C ALA A 77 2.33 -6.90 -11.53
N ASN A 78 2.06 -7.01 -12.84
CA ASN A 78 1.46 -8.20 -13.45
C ASN A 78 0.19 -8.67 -12.72
N ASP A 79 -0.63 -7.72 -12.25
CA ASP A 79 -1.85 -7.97 -11.47
C ASP A 79 -1.63 -8.78 -10.17
N ILE A 80 -0.43 -8.66 -9.61
CA ILE A 80 -0.08 -9.17 -8.27
C ILE A 80 0.14 -7.96 -7.36
N VAL A 81 -0.47 -7.99 -6.17
CA VAL A 81 -0.40 -6.93 -5.18
C VAL A 81 0.72 -7.25 -4.18
N TYR A 82 1.67 -6.34 -4.04
CA TYR A 82 2.78 -6.41 -3.11
C TYR A 82 2.57 -5.35 -2.03
N LEU A 83 2.59 -5.77 -0.77
CA LEU A 83 2.24 -4.93 0.38
C LEU A 83 3.29 -5.04 1.47
N THR A 84 3.40 -3.99 2.27
CA THR A 84 4.14 -4.02 3.52
C THR A 84 3.22 -3.70 4.70
N ASP A 85 3.26 -4.55 5.71
CA ASP A 85 2.71 -4.27 7.03
C ASP A 85 3.87 -3.90 7.96
N ARG A 86 4.10 -2.59 8.10
CA ARG A 86 5.31 -2.08 8.72
C ARG A 86 5.45 -2.57 10.16
N ASP A 87 4.41 -2.38 10.96
CA ASP A 87 4.51 -2.59 12.41
C ASP A 87 4.46 -4.07 12.79
N SER A 88 4.00 -4.95 11.89
CA SER A 88 4.12 -6.39 12.09
C SER A 88 5.35 -7.02 11.40
N SER A 89 6.17 -6.20 10.73
CA SER A 89 7.42 -6.58 10.07
C SER A 89 7.30 -7.72 9.06
N VAL A 90 6.26 -7.66 8.23
CA VAL A 90 6.06 -8.60 7.12
C VAL A 90 5.88 -7.89 5.79
N CYS A 91 6.36 -8.57 4.75
CA CYS A 91 6.07 -8.28 3.35
C CYS A 91 5.05 -9.31 2.86
N LEU A 92 4.05 -8.86 2.11
CA LEU A 92 2.87 -9.64 1.77
C LEU A 92 2.60 -9.58 0.27
N VAL A 93 2.12 -10.69 -0.28
CA VAL A 93 1.73 -10.80 -1.70
C VAL A 93 0.30 -11.30 -1.76
N TYR A 94 -0.54 -10.61 -2.52
CA TYR A 94 -1.98 -10.84 -2.65
C TYR A 94 -2.40 -10.84 -4.11
N THR A 95 -3.49 -11.53 -4.40
CA THR A 95 -4.23 -11.36 -5.66
C THR A 95 -5.01 -10.02 -5.65
N LEU A 96 -5.43 -9.54 -6.83
CA LEU A 96 -6.26 -8.33 -6.94
C LEU A 96 -7.59 -8.41 -6.18
N ASP A 97 -8.14 -9.62 -5.99
CA ASP A 97 -9.37 -9.88 -5.24
C ASP A 97 -9.14 -10.14 -3.74
N GLY A 98 -7.94 -9.85 -3.22
CA GLY A 98 -7.65 -9.83 -1.79
C GLY A 98 -7.37 -11.20 -1.18
N LYS A 99 -6.99 -12.20 -1.98
CA LYS A 99 -6.56 -13.50 -1.46
C LYS A 99 -5.05 -13.50 -1.21
N PRO A 100 -4.59 -13.92 -0.01
CA PRO A 100 -3.17 -13.99 0.28
C PRO A 100 -2.51 -15.07 -0.56
N MET A 101 -1.35 -14.75 -1.13
CA MET A 101 -0.51 -15.66 -1.91
C MET A 101 0.78 -16.01 -1.16
N GLN A 102 1.41 -15.03 -0.53
CA GLN A 102 2.69 -15.22 0.15
C GLN A 102 2.87 -14.22 1.29
N MET A 103 3.60 -14.65 2.30
CA MET A 103 4.14 -13.81 3.37
C MET A 103 5.64 -14.06 3.47
N LEU A 104 6.40 -12.99 3.56
CA LEU A 104 7.83 -13.01 3.86
C LEU A 104 8.01 -12.40 5.25
N GLY A 105 8.64 -13.14 6.16
CA GLY A 105 8.69 -12.83 7.59
C GLY A 105 7.60 -13.54 8.38
N ARG A 106 7.41 -13.11 9.64
CA ARG A 106 6.38 -13.62 10.54
C ARG A 106 5.82 -12.45 11.35
N HIS A 107 4.50 -12.33 11.42
CA HIS A 107 3.85 -11.23 12.14
C HIS A 107 4.41 -11.04 13.55
N GLY A 108 4.81 -9.79 13.85
CA GLY A 108 5.34 -9.37 15.14
C GLY A 108 6.78 -9.84 15.42
N VAL A 109 7.43 -10.52 14.47
CA VAL A 109 8.83 -10.91 14.58
C VAL A 109 9.70 -9.92 13.83
N HIS A 110 10.30 -9.01 14.58
CA HIS A 110 11.24 -8.02 14.08
C HIS A 110 12.64 -8.61 13.97
N SER A 111 13.32 -8.33 12.87
CA SER A 111 14.74 -8.63 12.70
C SER A 111 15.60 -7.82 13.69
N ASP A 112 16.63 -8.43 14.27
CA ASP A 112 17.54 -7.79 15.22
C ASP A 112 18.56 -6.88 14.52
N THR A 113 18.04 -5.84 13.88
CA THR A 113 18.86 -4.81 13.23
C THR A 113 19.41 -3.80 14.25
N GLY A 114 19.03 -3.90 15.53
CA GLY A 114 19.28 -2.92 16.59
C GLY A 114 18.40 -1.66 16.51
N CYS A 115 17.45 -1.60 15.58
CA CYS A 115 16.43 -0.56 15.49
C CYS A 115 15.19 -1.01 16.29
N GLU A 116 14.94 -0.38 17.43
CA GLU A 116 13.83 -0.76 18.33
C GLU A 116 12.51 -0.06 17.98
N ARG A 117 12.56 1.08 17.27
CA ARG A 117 11.37 1.85 16.87
C ARG A 117 11.46 2.32 15.42
N PRO A 118 10.33 2.45 14.71
CA PRO A 118 10.33 3.00 13.35
C PRO A 118 11.02 4.37 13.28
N GLY A 119 12.00 4.50 12.38
CA GLY A 119 12.76 5.73 12.17
C GLY A 119 14.06 5.83 12.97
N ASP A 120 14.35 4.92 13.90
CA ASP A 120 15.66 4.83 14.53
C ASP A 120 16.74 4.44 13.49
N LEU A 121 17.99 4.85 13.74
CA LEU A 121 19.13 4.45 12.91
C LEU A 121 19.32 2.93 12.96
N VAL A 122 19.75 2.35 11.84
CA VAL A 122 19.98 0.91 11.72
C VAL A 122 21.48 0.62 11.96
N PRO A 123 21.88 0.11 13.14
CA PRO A 123 23.29 -0.13 13.45
C PRO A 123 23.87 -1.39 12.78
N ARG A 124 23.03 -2.36 12.40
CA ARG A 124 23.48 -3.59 11.75
C ARG A 124 22.43 -4.16 10.80
N ALA A 125 22.90 -4.90 9.79
CA ALA A 125 22.03 -5.71 8.95
C ALA A 125 21.60 -6.98 9.71
N ALA A 126 20.34 -7.39 9.51
CA ALA A 126 19.80 -8.66 9.97
C ALA A 126 18.59 -9.02 9.09
N GLY A 127 18.22 -10.30 9.02
CA GLY A 127 17.05 -10.76 8.26
C GLY A 127 15.86 -11.20 9.14
N PRO A 128 14.65 -11.36 8.58
CA PRO A 128 14.27 -10.98 7.23
C PRO A 128 13.90 -9.49 7.11
N PHE A 129 13.05 -8.96 8.01
CA PHE A 129 12.62 -7.56 7.97
C PHE A 129 12.50 -6.95 9.37
N ASN A 130 12.72 -5.64 9.44
CA ASN A 130 12.35 -4.81 10.58
C ASN A 130 11.74 -3.52 10.04
N TYR A 131 10.44 -3.31 10.29
CA TYR A 131 9.65 -2.18 9.80
C TYR A 131 9.79 -1.90 8.28
N PRO A 132 9.51 -2.89 7.41
CA PRO A 132 9.62 -2.71 5.96
C PRO A 132 8.67 -1.62 5.48
N SER A 133 9.15 -0.75 4.60
CA SER A 133 8.36 0.35 4.03
C SER A 133 7.82 0.04 2.65
N GLU A 134 8.56 -0.69 1.81
CA GLU A 134 8.22 -0.97 0.42
C GLU A 134 8.59 -2.40 0.03
N LEU A 135 7.83 -2.97 -0.91
CA LEU A 135 8.09 -4.25 -1.55
C LEU A 135 7.78 -4.10 -3.04
N VAL A 136 8.78 -4.31 -3.88
CA VAL A 136 8.63 -4.32 -5.34
C VAL A 136 9.27 -5.59 -5.89
N PRO A 137 8.64 -6.26 -6.87
CA PRO A 137 9.30 -7.33 -7.60
C PRO A 137 10.40 -6.74 -8.49
N ASP A 138 11.43 -7.55 -8.74
CA ASP A 138 12.42 -7.25 -9.77
C ASP A 138 11.74 -7.23 -11.15
N PRO A 139 12.17 -6.35 -12.08
CA PRO A 139 11.59 -6.26 -13.42
C PRO A 139 11.97 -7.39 -14.39
N ASP A 140 12.88 -8.30 -14.00
CA ASP A 140 13.68 -9.22 -14.84
C ASP A 140 14.82 -8.56 -15.63
#